data_AF-A0A261AU98-F1
#
_entry.id   AF-A0A261AU98-F1
#
_cell.length_a   1.000
_cell.length_b   1.000
_cell.length_c   1.000
_cell.angle_alpha   90.00
_cell.angle_beta   90.00
_cell.angle_gamma   90.00
#
_symmetry.space_group_name_H-M   'P 1'
#
loop_
_entity.id
_entity.type
_entity.pdbx_description
1 polymer ?
#
loop_
_entity_poly.entity_id
_entity_poly.type
_entity_poly.pdbx_seq_one_letter_code
_entity_poly.pdbx_strand_id
1 'polypeptide(L)' 'MSIVQSAGRGVTQVVERCEAAKESGFLDLSSCQLMYMADAVYMLIKGCEITRISIQDNAMKKFPKKFVIKFPTATILNM' A
#
# COMPACT_ATOMS: atom_id res chain seq x y z
N MET A 1 -19.00 -6.76 17.03
CA MET A 1 -18.41 -5.71 16.18
C MET A 1 -18.75 -6.02 14.73
N SER A 2 -19.47 -5.12 14.07
CA SER A 2 -20.04 -5.32 12.74
C SER A 2 -18.93 -5.21 11.68
N ILE A 3 -18.88 -6.17 10.76
CA ILE A 3 -17.90 -6.29 9.66
C ILE A 3 -17.73 -4.97 8.85
N VAL A 4 -18.79 -4.15 8.83
CA VAL A 4 -18.84 -2.86 8.13
C VAL A 4 -17.92 -1.79 8.76
N GLN A 5 -17.78 -1.76 10.09
CA GLN A 5 -16.90 -0.78 10.76
C GLN A 5 -15.41 -1.10 10.56
N SER A 6 -15.06 -2.39 10.48
CA SER A 6 -13.69 -2.85 10.23
C SER A 6 -13.23 -2.57 8.80
N ALA A 7 -14.10 -2.74 7.80
CA ALA A 7 -13.75 -2.46 6.40
C ALA A 7 -13.47 -0.96 6.16
N GLY A 8 -14.19 -0.07 6.83
CA GLY A 8 -13.95 1.38 6.73
C GLY A 8 -12.58 1.78 7.27
N ARG A 9 -12.13 1.20 8.39
CA ARG A 9 -10.84 1.52 9.00
C ARG A 9 -9.65 1.15 8.10
N GLY A 10 -9.67 -0.03 7.48
CA GLY A 10 -8.58 -0.44 6.58
C GLY A 10 -8.45 0.48 5.37
N VAL A 11 -9.58 0.88 4.77
CA VAL A 11 -9.59 1.79 3.62
C VAL A 11 -9.05 3.18 3.99
N THR A 12 -9.52 3.76 5.09
CA THR A 12 -9.03 5.06 5.58
C THR A 12 -7.51 5.02 5.82
N GLN A 13 -7.02 3.96 6.46
CA GLN A 13 -5.60 3.79 6.73
C GLN A 13 -4.78 3.73 5.43
N VAL A 14 -5.21 2.96 4.43
CA VAL A 14 -4.51 2.89 3.13
C VAL A 14 -4.43 4.27 2.47
N VAL A 15 -5.49 5.06 2.52
CA VAL A 15 -5.50 6.42 1.95
C VAL A 15 -4.48 7.31 2.66
N GLU A 16 -4.51 7.36 3.99
CA GLU A 16 -3.57 8.16 4.78
C GLU A 16 -2.12 7.77 4.51
N ARG A 17 -1.83 6.46 4.40
CA ARG A 17 -0.49 5.96 4.05
C ARG A 17 -0.05 6.35 2.64
N CYS A 18 -0.98 6.35 1.68
CA CYS A 18 -0.69 6.81 0.33
C CYS A 18 -0.39 8.31 0.29
N GLU A 19 -1.12 9.13 1.05
CA GLU A 19 -0.86 10.57 1.15
C GLU A 19 0.52 10.85 1.77
N ALA A 20 0.84 10.18 2.88
CA ALA A 20 2.17 10.29 3.51
C ALA A 20 3.31 9.84 2.58
N ALA A 21 3.06 8.88 1.70
CA ALA A 21 4.03 8.40 0.72
C ALA A 21 4.33 9.44 -0.37
N LYS A 22 3.41 10.36 -0.67
CA LYS A 22 3.63 11.41 -1.69
C LYS A 22 4.74 12.36 -1.29
N GLU A 23 4.87 12.62 0.01
CA GLU A 23 5.89 13.53 0.56
C GLU A 23 7.18 12.78 0.90
N SER A 24 7.06 11.57 1.46
CA SER A 24 8.21 10.83 2.00
C SER A 24 8.89 9.86 1.01
N GLY A 25 8.22 9.56 -0.10
CA GLY A 25 8.61 8.50 -1.04
C GLY A 25 8.50 7.08 -0.46
N PHE A 26 7.96 6.93 0.75
CA PHE A 26 7.81 5.65 1.44
C PHE A 26 6.35 5.22 1.50
N LEU A 27 6.02 4.18 0.74
CA LEU A 27 4.70 3.57 0.77
C LEU A 27 4.63 2.49 1.85
N ASP A 28 4.27 2.90 3.06
CA ASP A 28 4.09 1.97 4.17
C ASP A 28 2.63 1.50 4.28
N LEU A 29 2.34 0.34 3.69
CA LEU A 29 1.02 -0.32 3.74
C LEU A 29 0.99 -1.45 4.77
N SER A 30 1.88 -1.42 5.77
CA SER A 30 1.91 -2.43 6.82
C SER A 30 0.60 -2.47 7.62
N SER A 31 0.17 -3.66 8.05
CA SER A 31 -1.02 -3.84 8.91
C SER A 31 -2.33 -3.27 8.35
N CYS A 32 -2.43 -3.08 7.03
CA CYS A 32 -3.60 -2.49 6.36
C CYS A 32 -4.70 -3.52 6.02
N GLN A 33 -4.60 -4.76 6.52
CA GLN A 33 -5.53 -5.85 6.25
C GLN A 33 -5.71 -6.16 4.75
N LEU A 34 -4.68 -5.89 3.95
CA LEU A 34 -4.70 -6.10 2.51
C LEU A 34 -4.68 -7.59 2.18
N MET A 35 -5.64 -8.04 1.35
CA MET A 35 -5.60 -9.37 0.73
C MET A 35 -4.86 -9.34 -0.62
N TYR A 36 -4.88 -8.18 -1.28
CA TYR A 36 -4.18 -7.88 -2.53
C TYR A 36 -4.00 -6.36 -2.65
N MET A 37 -3.08 -5.93 -3.51
CA MET A 37 -2.91 -4.51 -3.84
C MET A 37 -3.96 -4.09 -4.87
N ALA A 38 -4.98 -3.35 -4.44
CA ALA A 38 -6.06 -2.87 -5.31
C ALA A 38 -5.60 -1.75 -6.25
N ASP A 39 -6.28 -1.60 -7.39
CA ASP A 39 -5.99 -0.54 -8.36
C ASP A 39 -6.11 0.88 -7.78
N ALA A 40 -7.00 1.08 -6.81
CA ALA A 40 -7.15 2.35 -6.10
C ALA A 40 -5.84 2.84 -5.45
N VAL A 41 -5.00 1.94 -4.94
CA VAL A 41 -3.70 2.32 -4.37
C VAL A 41 -2.82 2.98 -5.43
N TYR A 42 -2.79 2.42 -6.64
CA TYR A 42 -2.01 2.97 -7.75
C TYR A 42 -2.55 4.28 -8.31
N MET A 43 -3.85 4.54 -8.12
CA MET A 43 -4.47 5.83 -8.44
C MET A 43 -4.04 6.89 -7.44
N LEU A 44 -4.01 6.55 -6.14
CA LEU A 44 -3.62 7.48 -5.07
C LEU A 44 -2.17 7.94 -5.20
N ILE A 45 -1.24 7.01 -5.51
CA ILE A 45 0.20 7.33 -5.66
C ILE A 45 0.60 7.70 -7.09
N LYS A 46 -0.37 8.06 -7.95
CA LYS A 46 -0.08 8.41 -9.34
C LYS A 46 0.73 9.71 -9.40
N GLY A 47 1.88 9.69 -10.06
CA GLY A 47 2.78 10.84 -10.17
C GLY A 47 3.71 11.01 -8.98
N CYS A 48 3.66 10.12 -7.99
CA CYS A 48 4.56 10.11 -6.85
C CYS A 48 5.82 9.29 -7.16
N GLU A 49 6.97 9.72 -6.65
CA GLU A 49 8.20 8.94 -6.69
C GLU A 49 8.28 8.05 -5.44
N ILE A 50 7.90 6.78 -5.60
CA ILE A 50 8.02 5.81 -4.50
C ILE A 50 9.38 5.13 -4.59
N THR A 51 10.18 5.28 -3.55
CA THR A 51 11.55 4.73 -3.45
C THR A 51 11.62 3.52 -2.54
N ARG A 52 10.63 3.34 -1.67
CA ARG A 52 10.54 2.20 -0.74
C ARG A 52 9.09 1.81 -0.46
N ILE A 53 8.87 0.53 -0.21
CA ILE A 53 7.56 -0.02 0.15
C ILE A 53 7.68 -1.05 1.28
N SER A 54 6.70 -1.05 2.18
CA SER A 54 6.45 -2.12 3.14
C SER A 54 5.01 -2.60 3.03
N ILE A 55 4.82 -3.91 3.06
CA ILE A 55 3.50 -4.56 3.04
C ILE A 55 3.36 -5.65 4.12
N GLN A 56 4.22 -5.64 5.13
CA GLN A 56 4.19 -6.60 6.24
C GLN A 56 2.84 -6.60 7.00
N ASP A 57 2.56 -7.70 7.70
CA ASP A 57 1.33 -7.88 8.51
C ASP A 57 0.02 -7.73 7.72
N ASN A 58 0.05 -8.11 6.44
CA ASN A 58 -1.13 -8.22 5.58
C ASN A 58 -1.43 -9.69 5.23
N ALA A 59 -2.61 -9.95 4.68
CA ALA A 59 -3.02 -11.28 4.22
C ALA A 59 -2.59 -11.58 2.77
N MET A 60 -1.67 -10.79 2.21
CA MET A 60 -1.25 -10.90 0.81
C MET A 60 -0.33 -12.11 0.60
N LYS A 61 -0.73 -13.03 -0.29
CA LYS A 61 0.06 -14.23 -0.59
C LYS A 61 1.25 -13.98 -1.53
N LYS A 62 1.21 -12.89 -2.30
CA LYS A 62 2.20 -12.58 -3.35
C LYS A 62 2.40 -11.08 -3.46
N PHE A 63 3.64 -10.68 -3.74
CA PHE A 63 3.96 -9.30 -4.02
C PHE A 63 3.35 -8.87 -5.36
N PRO A 64 2.75 -7.67 -5.46
CA PRO A 64 2.13 -7.20 -6.69
C PRO A 64 3.17 -6.90 -7.78
N LYS A 65 3.20 -7.71 -8.84
CA LYS A 65 4.10 -7.53 -10.00
C LYS A 65 3.97 -6.15 -10.65
N LYS A 66 2.75 -5.60 -10.69
CA LYS A 66 2.45 -4.27 -11.23
C LYS A 66 3.20 -3.16 -10.48
N PHE A 67 3.48 -3.34 -9.19
CA PHE A 67 4.29 -2.41 -8.41
C PHE A 67 5.74 -2.41 -8.89
N VAL A 68 6.36 -3.58 -9.05
CA VAL A 68 7.74 -3.71 -9.54
C VAL A 68 7.91 -3.07 -10.93
N ILE A 69 6.92 -3.23 -11.81
CA ILE A 69 6.96 -2.62 -13.15
C ILE A 69 6.86 -1.09 -13.07
N LYS A 70 6.03 -0.56 -12.16
CA LYS A 70 5.78 0.89 -12.05
C LYS A 70 6.87 1.62 -11.28
N PHE A 71 7.51 0.94 -10.32
CA PHE A 71 8.56 1.47 -9.46
C PHE A 71 9.77 0.51 -9.47
N PRO A 72 10.49 0.42 -10.59
CA PRO A 72 11.54 -0.59 -10.78
C PRO A 72 12.75 -0.40 -9.86
N THR A 73 12.96 0.82 -9.35
CA THR A 73 14.05 1.16 -8.43
C THR A 73 13.64 1.12 -6.97
N ALA A 74 12.35 0.86 -6.66
CA ALA A 74 11.87 0.88 -5.29
C ALA A 74 12.40 -0.32 -4.49
N THR A 75 12.88 -0.03 -3.28
CA THR A 75 13.31 -1.06 -2.34
C THR A 75 12.10 -1.67 -1.64
N ILE A 76 12.00 -3.00 -1.65
CA ILE A 76 10.97 -3.75 -0.90
C ILE A 76 11.57 -4.08 0.46
N LEU A 77 11.08 -3.45 1.52
CA LEU A 77 11.70 -3.55 2.85
C LEU A 77 11.28 -4.82 3.58
N ASN A 78 9.97 -5.10 3.68
CA ASN A 78 9.41 -6.27 4.36
C ASN A 78 8.12 -6.71 3.67
N MET A 79 7.88 -8.04 3.62
CA MET A 79 6.69 -8.65 3.01
C MET A 79 5.88 -9.46 4.02
#